data_AF-K3WP32-F1
#
_entry.id   AF-K3WP32-F1
#
_cell.length_a   1.000
_cell.length_b   1.000
_cell.length_c   1.000
_cell.angle_alpha   90.00
_cell.angle_beta   90.00
_cell.angle_gamma   90.00
#
_symmetry.space_group_name_H-M   'P 1'
#
loop_
_entity.id
_entity.type
_entity.pdbx_description
1 polymer ?
#
loop_
_entity_poly.entity_id
_entity_poly.type
_entity_poly.pdbx_seq_one_letter_code
_entity_poly.pdbx_strand_id
1 'polypeptide(L)'
;MEHVLSLVEVGNQHRHMATTESNDQSSRSHVIFRMVIESQHKRSRDRNLNAPARSATLNLIDLAGSESVRLANTTGQHLEEGKYINRSLLTLGHIIWKLSRERHHSSNSKHSSSRSQNNHLPYRNSKLTRILQPSLGGQAQIAVICTVAPSVECLAETHNTLKFASRARRLRNRASVNETTGDIVRGFES
;
A
#
# COMPACT_ATOMS: atom_id res chain seq x y z
N MET A 1 -8.72 -11.57 20.46
CA MET A 1 -7.36 -11.09 20.09
C MET A 1 -6.47 -12.26 19.71
N GLU A 2 -6.48 -13.36 20.48
CA GLU A 2 -5.72 -14.60 20.19
C GLU A 2 -5.95 -15.18 18.80
N HIS A 3 -7.19 -15.20 18.31
CA HIS A 3 -7.51 -15.78 17.00
C HIS A 3 -6.92 -15.01 15.81
N VAL A 4 -6.69 -13.70 15.96
CA VAL A 4 -6.01 -12.89 14.94
C VAL A 4 -4.51 -13.17 14.97
N LEU A 5 -3.93 -13.24 16.17
CA LEU A 5 -2.51 -13.56 16.33
C LEU A 5 -2.20 -14.96 15.80
N SER A 6 -3.07 -15.94 16.01
CA SER A 6 -2.90 -17.28 15.44
C SER A 6 -2.96 -17.30 13.91
N LEU A 7 -3.84 -16.50 13.29
CA LEU A 7 -3.87 -16.36 11.82
C LEU A 7 -2.62 -15.67 11.27
N VAL A 8 -2.08 -14.69 12.01
CA VAL A 8 -0.80 -14.06 11.69
C VAL A 8 0.34 -15.08 11.80
N GLU A 9 0.35 -15.90 12.86
CA GLU A 9 1.33 -16.97 13.07
C GLU A 9 1.29 -17.99 11.92
N VAL A 10 0.10 -18.45 11.52
CA VAL A 10 -0.08 -19.35 10.37
C VAL A 10 0.38 -18.69 9.07
N GLY A 11 0.10 -17.41 8.88
CA GLY A 11 0.62 -16.64 7.73
C GLY A 11 2.14 -16.55 7.72
N ASN A 12 2.75 -16.31 8.88
CA ASN A 12 4.19 -16.28 9.06
C ASN A 12 4.83 -17.65 8.84
N GLN A 13 4.20 -18.74 9.27
CA GLN A 13 4.68 -20.11 9.03
C GLN A 13 4.66 -20.47 7.55
N HIS A 14 3.60 -20.12 6.82
CA HIS A 14 3.58 -20.29 5.35
C HIS A 14 4.64 -19.42 4.65
N ARG A 15 4.90 -18.21 5.17
CA ARG A 15 6.06 -17.39 4.72
C ARG A 15 7.38 -18.09 5.02
N HIS A 16 7.51 -18.73 6.18
CA HIS A 16 8.71 -19.47 6.60
C HIS A 16 8.95 -20.74 5.77
N MET A 17 7.91 -21.48 5.39
CA MET A 17 8.09 -22.71 4.57
C MET A 17 8.44 -22.43 3.11
N ALA A 18 8.10 -21.25 2.58
CA ALA A 18 8.58 -20.78 1.28
C ALA A 18 10.04 -20.28 1.32
N THR A 19 10.65 -20.21 2.52
CA THR A 19 12.00 -19.67 2.74
C THR A 19 12.92 -20.75 3.30
N THR A 20 13.83 -21.25 2.48
CA THR A 20 15.04 -21.93 2.97
C THR A 20 16.17 -20.92 3.12
N GLU A 21 16.82 -20.97 4.28
CA GLU A 21 18.00 -20.24 4.77
C GLU A 21 18.48 -19.02 3.98
N SER A 22 18.28 -17.84 4.60
CA SER A 22 19.25 -16.75 4.77
C SER A 22 18.59 -15.37 4.60
N ASN A 23 19.09 -14.42 5.38
CA ASN A 23 18.55 -13.09 5.69
C ASN A 23 18.50 -12.10 4.50
N ASP A 24 18.59 -12.59 3.26
CA ASP A 24 18.78 -11.83 2.02
C ASP A 24 17.52 -11.84 1.12
N GLN A 25 16.45 -12.53 1.52
CA GLN A 25 15.19 -12.56 0.75
C GLN A 25 14.11 -11.58 1.27
N SER A 26 14.17 -11.16 2.54
CA SER A 26 13.27 -10.13 3.10
C SER A 26 13.48 -8.76 2.44
N SER A 27 14.72 -8.45 2.06
CA SER A 27 15.06 -7.28 1.26
C SER A 27 14.58 -7.39 -0.19
N ARG A 28 14.14 -8.57 -0.65
CA ARG A 28 13.85 -8.85 -2.07
C ARG A 28 12.39 -9.12 -2.41
N SER A 29 11.49 -9.07 -1.43
CA SER A 29 10.06 -9.28 -1.69
C SER A 29 9.19 -8.35 -0.86
N HIS A 30 8.05 -7.92 -1.43
CA HIS A 30 7.03 -7.17 -0.70
C HIS A 30 6.01 -8.16 -0.13
N VAL A 31 5.61 -7.94 1.12
CA VAL A 31 4.57 -8.74 1.78
C VAL A 31 3.38 -7.88 2.14
N ILE A 32 2.19 -8.40 1.84
CA ILE A 32 0.92 -7.73 2.13
C ILE A 32 0.07 -8.69 2.94
N PHE A 33 -0.16 -8.34 4.20
CA PHE A 33 -1.17 -8.99 5.03
C PHE A 33 -2.43 -8.14 5.04
N ARG A 34 -3.52 -8.69 4.50
CA ARG A 34 -4.82 -8.02 4.41
C ARG A 34 -5.83 -8.69 5.32
N MET A 35 -6.43 -7.91 6.19
CA MET A 35 -7.57 -8.32 7.01
C MET A 35 -8.80 -7.55 6.59
N VAL A 36 -9.87 -8.27 6.24
CA VAL A 36 -11.19 -7.70 5.99
C VAL A 36 -12.08 -8.02 7.18
N ILE A 37 -12.63 -6.98 7.80
CA ILE A 37 -13.50 -7.08 8.97
C ILE A 37 -14.89 -6.65 8.54
N GLU A 38 -15.85 -7.55 8.68
CA GLU A 38 -17.24 -7.30 8.36
C GLU A 38 -18.07 -7.36 9.64
N SER A 39 -18.98 -6.40 9.82
CA SER A 39 -19.87 -6.33 10.96
C SER A 39 -21.29 -6.05 10.50
N GLN A 40 -22.23 -6.90 10.90
CA GLN A 40 -23.65 -6.71 10.64
C GLN A 40 -24.39 -6.66 11.97
N HIS A 41 -25.34 -5.73 12.12
CA HIS A 41 -26.17 -5.69 13.32
C HIS A 41 -27.07 -6.93 13.35
N LYS A 42 -27.15 -7.63 14.49
CA LYS A 42 -28.07 -8.76 14.63
C LYS A 42 -29.49 -8.26 14.38
N ARG A 43 -30.20 -8.91 13.45
CA ARG A 43 -31.59 -8.61 13.12
C ARG A 43 -32.40 -8.49 14.42
N SER A 44 -32.96 -7.30 14.68
CA SER A 44 -34.06 -7.18 15.63
C SER A 44 -35.20 -8.08 15.15
N ARG A 45 -36.00 -8.62 16.07
CA ARG A 45 -37.12 -9.53 15.75
C ARG A 45 -38.15 -8.95 14.77
N ASP A 46 -38.10 -7.65 14.50
CA ASP A 46 -38.87 -6.98 13.45
C ASP A 46 -38.29 -7.26 12.06
N ARG A 47 -39.04 -8.03 11.26
CA ARG A 47 -38.67 -8.55 9.94
C ARG A 47 -38.52 -7.51 8.82
N ASN A 48 -38.41 -6.21 9.11
CA ASN A 48 -38.65 -5.18 8.09
C ASN A 48 -37.59 -4.08 7.90
N LEU A 49 -36.38 -4.19 8.43
CA LEU A 49 -35.33 -3.18 8.17
C LEU A 49 -33.99 -3.82 7.84
N ASN A 50 -33.47 -3.51 6.64
CA ASN A 50 -32.12 -3.82 6.19
C ASN A 50 -31.10 -3.22 7.16
N ALA A 51 -30.58 -4.04 8.08
CA ALA A 51 -29.60 -3.58 9.06
C ALA A 51 -28.32 -3.12 8.34
N PRO A 52 -27.72 -1.99 8.76
CA PRO A 52 -26.49 -1.51 8.14
C PRO A 52 -25.35 -2.52 8.35
N ALA A 53 -24.69 -2.87 7.25
CA ALA A 53 -23.49 -3.70 7.24
C ALA A 53 -22.26 -2.81 7.08
N ARG A 54 -21.27 -3.01 7.95
CA ARG A 54 -19.99 -2.29 7.93
C ARG A 54 -18.89 -3.20 7.45
N SER A 55 -17.97 -2.65 6.65
CA SER A 55 -16.75 -3.34 6.24
C SER A 55 -15.52 -2.46 6.44
N ALA A 56 -14.46 -3.02 6.99
CA ALA A 56 -13.16 -2.36 7.13
C ALA A 56 -12.08 -3.25 6.52
N THR A 57 -11.10 -2.65 5.86
CA THR A 57 -9.92 -3.37 5.36
C THR A 57 -8.67 -2.78 6.00
N LEU A 58 -7.95 -3.60 6.75
CA LEU A 58 -6.62 -3.30 7.25
C LEU A 58 -5.58 -3.95 6.33
N ASN A 59 -4.65 -3.15 5.83
CA ASN A 59 -3.48 -3.66 5.09
C ASN A 59 -2.23 -3.38 5.91
N LEU A 60 -1.51 -4.43 6.29
CA LEU A 60 -0.17 -4.35 6.86
C LEU A 60 0.81 -4.74 5.75
N ILE A 61 1.73 -3.83 5.42
CA ILE A 61 2.57 -3.97 4.23
C ILE A 61 4.03 -3.81 4.65
N ASP A 62 4.79 -4.84 4.38
CA ASP A 62 6.23 -4.91 4.55
C ASP A 62 6.86 -4.76 3.16
N LEU A 63 7.64 -3.70 2.98
CA LEU A 63 8.22 -3.37 1.68
C LEU A 63 9.66 -3.87 1.62
N ALA A 64 10.03 -4.41 0.46
CA ALA A 64 11.41 -4.76 0.14
C ALA A 64 12.35 -3.55 0.24
N GLY A 65 13.65 -3.83 0.29
CA GLY A 65 14.70 -2.83 0.32
C GLY A 65 14.68 -1.91 -0.90
N SER A 66 14.97 -0.63 -0.69
CA SER A 66 15.01 0.39 -1.75
C SER A 66 16.40 0.60 -2.36
N GLU A 67 17.37 -0.22 -1.96
CA GLU A 67 18.74 -0.12 -2.43
C GLU A 67 18.86 -0.31 -3.95
N SER A 68 19.79 0.46 -4.52
CA SER A 68 20.05 0.37 -5.95
C SER A 68 20.70 -0.97 -6.28
N VAL A 69 20.21 -1.64 -7.33
CA VAL A 69 20.82 -2.86 -7.87
C VAL A 69 22.30 -2.66 -8.23
N ARG A 70 22.72 -1.43 -8.56
CA ARG A 70 24.12 -1.07 -8.81
C ARG A 70 25.02 -1.19 -7.58
N LEU A 71 24.48 -0.97 -6.39
CA LEU A 71 25.22 -1.12 -5.12
C LEU A 71 25.30 -2.59 -4.70
N ALA A 72 24.33 -3.41 -5.13
CA ALA A 72 24.22 -4.80 -4.73
C ALA A 72 25.15 -5.77 -5.51
N ASN A 73 25.85 -5.31 -6.56
CA ASN A 73 26.70 -6.16 -7.43
C ASN A 73 26.02 -7.48 -7.88
N THR A 74 24.70 -7.48 -8.01
CA THR A 74 23.94 -8.70 -8.33
C THR A 74 23.92 -8.95 -9.84
N THR A 75 24.07 -10.23 -10.22
CA THR A 75 24.08 -10.68 -11.62
C THR A 75 23.01 -11.75 -11.85
N GLY A 76 22.69 -12.03 -13.11
CA GLY A 76 21.75 -13.09 -13.48
C GLY A 76 20.33 -12.89 -12.92
N GLN A 77 19.74 -13.93 -12.34
CA GLN A 77 18.36 -13.93 -11.84
C GLN A 77 18.10 -12.89 -10.74
N HIS A 78 19.10 -12.62 -9.90
CA HIS A 78 18.99 -11.62 -8.81
C HIS A 78 18.94 -10.18 -9.33
N LEU A 79 19.56 -9.90 -10.49
CA LEU A 79 19.44 -8.61 -11.16
C LEU A 79 18.01 -8.38 -11.66
N GLU A 80 17.37 -9.39 -12.24
CA GLU A 80 15.98 -9.29 -12.70
C GLU A 80 15.00 -9.12 -11.55
N GLU A 81 15.17 -9.86 -10.45
CA GLU A 81 14.40 -9.69 -9.22
C GLU A 81 14.55 -8.25 -8.66
N GLY A 82 15.80 -7.78 -8.56
CA GLY A 82 16.15 -6.41 -8.17
C GLY A 82 15.44 -5.33 -8.98
N LYS A 83 15.27 -5.55 -10.30
CA LYS A 83 14.53 -4.64 -11.18
C LYS A 83 13.05 -4.58 -10.84
N TYR A 84 12.40 -5.71 -10.55
CA TYR A 84 10.98 -5.72 -10.21
C TYR A 84 10.70 -5.04 -8.86
N ILE A 85 11.56 -5.27 -7.86
CA ILE A 85 11.51 -4.59 -6.57
C ILE A 85 11.59 -3.07 -6.79
N ASN A 86 12.65 -2.61 -7.44
CA ASN A 86 12.87 -1.19 -7.68
C ASN A 86 11.77 -0.56 -8.54
N ARG A 87 11.26 -1.28 -9.55
CA ARG A 87 10.14 -0.81 -10.36
C ARG A 87 8.90 -0.57 -9.51
N SER A 88 8.57 -1.47 -8.59
CA SER A 88 7.40 -1.31 -7.72
C SER A 88 7.54 -0.14 -6.74
N LEU A 89 8.71 0.02 -6.11
CA LEU A 89 9.01 1.14 -5.20
C LEU A 89 9.04 2.49 -5.94
N LEU A 90 9.64 2.54 -7.13
CA LEU A 90 9.67 3.73 -7.97
C LEU A 90 8.25 4.14 -8.40
N THR A 91 7.42 3.17 -8.80
CA THR A 91 6.03 3.41 -9.18
C THR A 91 5.23 3.95 -8.00
N LEU A 92 5.41 3.36 -6.81
CA LEU A 92 4.80 3.82 -5.56
C LEU A 92 5.20 5.26 -5.24
N GLY A 93 6.50 5.57 -5.28
CA GLY A 93 7.03 6.92 -5.07
C GLY A 93 6.49 7.94 -6.06
N HIS A 94 6.35 7.57 -7.33
CA HIS A 94 5.79 8.42 -8.38
C HIS A 94 4.30 8.74 -8.13
N ILE A 95 3.50 7.74 -7.76
CA ILE A 95 2.08 7.92 -7.43
C ILE A 95 1.92 8.85 -6.22
N ILE A 96 2.67 8.61 -5.15
CA ILE A 96 2.64 9.46 -3.94
C ILE A 96 3.05 10.90 -4.28
N TRP A 97 4.08 11.08 -5.10
CA TRP A 97 4.50 12.41 -5.53
C TRP A 97 3.41 13.14 -6.31
N LYS A 98 2.77 12.50 -7.30
CA LYS A 98 1.66 13.10 -8.07
C LYS A 98 0.48 13.48 -7.16
N LEU A 99 0.02 12.54 -6.34
CA LEU A 99 -1.08 12.76 -5.40
C LEU A 99 -0.80 13.88 -4.39
N SER A 100 0.45 14.01 -3.95
CA SER A 100 0.86 15.07 -3.03
C SER A 100 0.81 16.48 -3.63
N ARG A 101 0.78 16.62 -4.97
CA ARG A 101 0.80 17.91 -5.69
C ARG A 101 -0.55 18.29 -6.29
N GLU A 102 -1.31 17.32 -6.80
CA GLU A 102 -2.56 17.56 -7.52
C GLU A 102 -3.60 18.35 -6.70
N ARG A 103 -3.74 18.09 -5.39
CA ARG A 103 -4.74 18.81 -4.56
C ARG A 103 -4.32 20.20 -4.10
N HIS A 104 -3.06 20.60 -4.28
CA HIS A 104 -2.62 21.98 -4.00
C HIS A 104 -2.96 22.95 -5.14
N HIS A 105 -3.15 22.45 -6.36
CA HIS A 105 -3.50 23.27 -7.51
C HIS A 105 -5.03 23.43 -7.72
N SER A 106 -5.86 22.53 -7.18
CA SER A 106 -7.32 22.63 -7.27
C SER A 106 -7.95 23.71 -6.39
N SER A 107 -7.25 24.25 -5.38
CA SER A 107 -7.80 25.32 -4.53
C SER A 107 -7.66 26.73 -5.11
N ASN A 108 -6.83 26.94 -6.14
CA ASN A 108 -6.53 28.28 -6.70
C ASN A 108 -6.79 28.44 -8.22
N SER A 109 -7.29 27.43 -8.94
CA SER A 109 -7.56 27.55 -10.38
C SER A 109 -9.04 27.32 -10.70
N LYS A 110 -9.83 28.39 -10.67
CA LYS A 110 -11.16 28.46 -11.31
C LYS A 110 -11.08 28.78 -12.81
N HIS A 111 -9.87 28.90 -13.35
CA HIS A 111 -9.62 29.21 -14.76
C HIS A 111 -8.36 28.46 -15.22
N SER A 112 -8.53 27.22 -15.70
CA SER A 112 -7.60 26.64 -16.66
C SER A 112 -8.35 25.65 -17.53
N SER A 113 -9.02 26.19 -18.55
CA SER A 113 -9.69 25.49 -19.64
C SER A 113 -8.69 25.00 -20.70
N SER A 114 -7.57 24.40 -20.29
CA SER A 114 -6.64 23.74 -21.21
C SER A 114 -5.73 22.76 -20.47
N ARG A 115 -5.71 21.51 -20.95
CA ARG A 115 -4.90 20.37 -20.48
C ARG A 115 -5.52 19.51 -19.36
N SER A 116 -6.65 18.90 -19.69
CA SER A 116 -6.97 17.51 -19.29
C SER A 116 -5.93 16.51 -19.84
N GLN A 117 -4.63 16.76 -19.64
CA GLN A 117 -3.59 15.78 -19.91
C GLN A 117 -3.60 14.78 -18.76
N ASN A 118 -4.37 13.71 -18.94
CA ASN A 118 -4.23 12.43 -18.26
C ASN A 118 -3.65 12.52 -16.85
N ASN A 119 -4.53 12.82 -15.89
CA ASN A 119 -4.33 12.59 -14.47
C ASN A 119 -4.25 11.07 -14.13
N HIS A 120 -3.81 10.25 -15.10
CA HIS A 120 -3.69 8.82 -15.00
C HIS A 120 -2.49 8.49 -14.12
N LEU A 121 -2.80 7.98 -12.93
CA LEU A 121 -1.82 7.45 -12.00
C LEU A 121 -1.43 6.03 -12.44
N PRO A 122 -0.13 5.71 -12.51
CA PRO A 122 0.36 4.44 -13.06
C PRO A 122 0.19 3.25 -12.11
N TYR A 123 -0.98 3.08 -11.47
CA TYR A 123 -1.24 1.98 -10.53
C TYR A 123 -1.00 0.60 -11.14
N ARG A 124 -1.21 0.46 -12.45
CA ARG A 124 -1.01 -0.79 -13.20
C ARG A 124 0.45 -1.15 -13.46
N ASN A 125 1.39 -0.23 -13.24
CA ASN A 125 2.80 -0.46 -13.54
C ASN A 125 3.49 -1.41 -12.55
N SER A 126 2.86 -1.71 -11.41
CA SER A 126 3.28 -2.77 -10.49
C SER A 126 2.07 -3.43 -9.81
N LYS A 127 2.19 -4.71 -9.46
CA LYS A 127 1.15 -5.43 -8.69
C LYS A 127 0.90 -4.77 -7.33
N LEU A 128 1.97 -4.37 -6.64
CA LEU A 128 1.92 -3.64 -5.37
C LEU A 128 1.02 -2.40 -5.46
N THR A 129 1.29 -1.53 -6.44
CA THR A 129 0.52 -0.28 -6.60
C THR A 129 -0.92 -0.52 -7.02
N ARG A 130 -1.22 -1.61 -7.73
CA ARG A 130 -2.59 -2.01 -8.07
C ARG A 130 -3.36 -2.45 -6.84
N ILE A 131 -2.73 -3.25 -5.96
CA ILE A 131 -3.31 -3.69 -4.69
C ILE A 131 -3.56 -2.49 -3.76
N LEU A 132 -2.66 -1.51 -3.79
CA LEU A 132 -2.70 -0.28 -2.97
C LEU A 132 -3.58 0.84 -3.52
N GLN A 133 -4.14 0.70 -4.71
CA GLN A 133 -4.95 1.73 -5.36
C GLN A 133 -6.11 2.24 -4.48
N PRO A 134 -6.88 1.38 -3.76
CA PRO A 134 -7.94 1.86 -2.86
C PRO A 134 -7.41 2.71 -1.70
N SER A 135 -6.15 2.48 -1.29
CA SER A 135 -5.52 3.21 -0.21
C SER A 135 -4.92 4.53 -0.70
N LEU A 136 -4.17 4.55 -1.79
CA LEU A 136 -3.43 5.74 -2.25
C LEU A 136 -4.35 6.67 -3.05
N GLY A 137 -4.80 7.77 -2.45
CA GLY A 137 -5.70 8.74 -3.09
C GLY A 137 -7.19 8.41 -2.94
N GLY A 138 -7.51 7.34 -2.22
CA GLY A 138 -8.87 6.88 -1.95
C GLY A 138 -9.37 7.26 -0.55
N GLN A 139 -10.03 6.29 0.10
CA GLN A 139 -10.76 6.45 1.36
C GLN A 139 -10.06 5.80 2.56
N ALA A 140 -8.83 5.30 2.40
CA ALA A 140 -8.10 4.71 3.52
C ALA A 140 -7.45 5.77 4.41
N GLN A 141 -7.25 5.44 5.68
CA GLN A 141 -6.20 6.07 6.48
C GLN A 141 -4.88 5.37 6.18
N ILE A 142 -3.79 6.14 6.02
CA ILE A 142 -2.46 5.59 5.74
C ILE A 142 -1.50 6.11 6.79
N ALA A 143 -0.77 5.18 7.41
CA ALA A 143 0.46 5.46 8.14
C ALA A 143 1.64 4.85 7.36
N VAL A 144 2.76 5.56 7.31
CA VAL A 144 3.98 5.11 6.65
C VAL A 144 5.12 5.16 7.66
N ILE A 145 5.78 4.03 7.86
CA ILE A 145 6.99 3.92 8.69
C ILE A 145 8.17 3.92 7.73
N CYS A 146 9.10 4.87 7.92
CA CYS A 146 10.31 4.98 7.12
C CYS A 146 11.50 4.51 7.96
N THR A 147 12.05 3.35 7.64
CA THR A 147 13.25 2.80 8.29
C THR A 147 14.49 3.26 7.54
N VAL A 148 15.46 3.80 8.26
CA VAL A 148 16.72 4.30 7.70
C VAL A 148 17.89 3.78 8.52
N ALA A 149 19.05 3.60 7.87
CA ALA A 149 20.28 3.19 8.54
C ALA A 149 21.07 4.41 9.04
N PRO A 150 21.56 4.41 10.29
CA PRO A 150 22.37 5.50 10.84
C PRO A 150 23.85 5.36 10.42
N SER A 151 24.11 5.28 9.11
CA SER A 151 25.47 5.10 8.55
C SER A 151 25.76 6.11 7.46
N VAL A 152 27.01 6.58 7.37
CA VAL A 152 27.45 7.56 6.36
C VAL A 152 27.38 6.97 4.95
N GLU A 153 27.68 5.68 4.83
CA GLU A 153 27.59 4.88 3.60
C GLU A 153 26.16 4.84 3.05
N CYS A 154 25.16 4.98 3.93
CA CYS A 154 23.74 4.97 3.59
C CYS A 154 23.14 6.38 3.44
N LEU A 155 23.94 7.45 3.53
CA LEU A 155 23.44 8.84 3.57
C LEU A 155 22.56 9.18 2.37
N ALA A 156 22.95 8.75 1.17
CA ALA A 156 22.20 8.98 -0.07
C ALA A 156 20.80 8.32 -0.02
N GLU A 157 20.73 7.07 0.45
CA GLU A 157 19.48 6.33 0.56
C GLU A 157 18.60 6.87 1.68
N THR A 158 19.19 7.19 2.83
CA THR A 158 18.48 7.86 3.94
C THR A 158 17.86 9.18 3.47
N HIS A 159 18.58 9.99 2.71
CA HIS A 159 18.06 11.23 2.15
C HIS A 159 16.91 10.99 1.14
N ASN A 160 16.99 9.95 0.30
CA ASN A 160 15.91 9.56 -0.59
C ASN A 160 14.64 9.14 0.18
N THR A 161 14.81 8.34 1.23
CA THR A 161 13.72 7.91 2.12
C THR A 161 13.07 9.09 2.85
N LEU A 162 13.85 10.05 3.35
CA LEU A 162 13.31 11.27 3.98
C LEU A 162 12.55 12.16 2.97
N LYS A 163 13.03 12.28 1.73
CA LYS A 163 12.30 12.96 0.65
C LYS A 163 10.98 12.26 0.33
N PHE A 164 10.98 10.93 0.32
CA PHE A 164 9.76 10.14 0.18
C PHE A 164 8.79 10.41 1.34
N ALA A 165 9.25 10.32 2.59
CA ALA A 165 8.46 10.59 3.79
C ALA A 165 7.81 11.98 3.76
N SER A 166 8.57 13.00 3.37
CA SER A 166 8.07 14.38 3.21
C SER A 166 6.91 14.46 2.21
N ARG A 167 6.97 13.71 1.09
CA ARG A 167 5.89 13.64 0.09
C ARG A 167 4.70 12.84 0.61
N ALA A 168 4.95 11.68 1.22
CA ALA A 168 3.93 10.82 1.80
C ALA A 168 3.10 11.55 2.86
N ARG A 169 3.73 12.37 3.70
CA ARG A 169 3.04 13.21 4.69
C ARG A 169 2.03 14.19 4.10
N ARG A 170 2.20 14.61 2.83
CA ARG A 170 1.27 15.52 2.14
C ARG A 170 0.16 14.78 1.41
N LEU A 171 0.16 13.44 1.42
CA LEU A 171 -0.90 12.66 0.81
C LEU A 171 -2.20 12.85 1.60
N ARG A 172 -3.24 13.30 0.91
CA ARG A 172 -4.55 13.56 1.49
C ARG A 172 -5.56 12.54 0.99
N ASN A 173 -5.97 11.63 1.85
CA ASN A 173 -7.11 10.75 1.61
C ASN A 173 -8.39 11.34 2.20
N ARG A 174 -9.55 10.91 1.68
CA ARG A 174 -10.86 11.27 2.26
C ARG A 174 -11.42 10.05 2.98
N ALA A 175 -10.94 9.82 4.20
CA ALA A 175 -11.36 8.66 4.97
C ALA A 175 -12.87 8.68 5.23
N SER A 176 -13.53 7.55 4.98
CA SER A 176 -14.96 7.37 5.21
C SER A 176 -15.24 5.97 5.74
N VAL A 177 -16.29 5.82 6.53
CA VAL A 177 -16.77 4.51 6.98
C VAL A 177 -17.45 3.82 5.80
N ASN A 178 -17.10 2.55 5.52
CA ASN A 178 -17.82 1.79 4.51
C ASN A 178 -19.05 1.16 5.17
N GLU A 179 -20.20 1.79 4.98
CA GLU A 179 -21.50 1.26 5.36
C GLU A 179 -22.32 0.96 4.11
N THR A 180 -22.96 -0.20 4.09
CA THR A 180 -23.88 -0.61 3.03
C THR A 180 -25.22 -1.02 3.63
N THR A 181 -26.31 -0.70 2.94
CA THR A 181 -27.66 -1.15 3.32
C THR A 181 -27.94 -2.46 2.59
N GLY A 182 -28.04 -3.58 3.32
CA GLY A 182 -28.20 -4.93 2.74
C GLY A 182 -26.99 -5.84 2.96
N ASP A 183 -27.02 -7.04 2.37
CA ASP A 183 -25.94 -8.03 2.51
C ASP A 183 -24.66 -7.55 1.84
N ILE A 184 -23.50 -7.82 2.46
CA ILE A 184 -22.20 -7.48 1.89
C ILE A 184 -21.98 -8.36 0.65
N VAL A 185 -22.11 -7.76 -0.54
CA VAL A 185 -21.81 -8.46 -1.79
C VAL A 185 -20.32 -8.78 -1.80
N ARG A 186 -19.99 -10.08 -1.78
CA ARG A 186 -18.62 -10.60 -1.78
C ARG A 186 -17.90 -10.21 -3.08
N GLY A 187 -17.26 -9.05 -3.09
CA GLY A 187 -16.47 -8.56 -4.21
C GLY A 187 -15.00 -9.01 -4.12
N PHE A 188 -14.73 -10.31 -4.22
CA PHE A 188 -13.38 -10.82 -4.45
C PHE A 188 -13.42 -12.05 -5.37
N GLU A 189 -13.89 -11.86 -6.60
CA GLU A 189 -13.50 -12.68 -7.74
C GLU A 189 -12.72 -11.80 -8.72
N SER A 190 -11.38 -11.86 -8.64
CA SER A 190 -10.41 -11.73 -9.76
C SER A 190 -8.99 -11.53 -9.25
#